data_AF-N6Z409-F1
#
_entry.id   AF-N6Z409-F1
#
_cell.length_a   1.000
_cell.length_b   1.000
_cell.length_c   1.000
_cell.angle_alpha   90.00
_cell.angle_beta   90.00
_cell.angle_gamma   90.00
#
_symmetry.space_group_name_H-M   'P 1'
#
loop_
_entity.id
_entity.type
_entity.pdbx_description
1 polymer ?
#
loop_
_entity_poly.entity_id
_entity_poly.type
_entity_poly.pdbx_seq_one_letter_code
_entity_poly.pdbx_strand_id
1 'polypeptide(L)' 'MRQVTERDFRMPEFRDADPDDYEFREDGKIVRKDRWEMGIRRIRTALGDTRREFEIDDVIQAVKALVAAQPPLPDEGGDE' A
#
# COMPACT_ATOMS: atom_id res chain seq x y z
N MET A 1 3.47 -5.76 20.29
CA MET A 1 4.45 -6.01 19.21
C MET A 1 5.85 -5.74 19.75
N ARG A 2 6.84 -6.55 19.36
CA ARG A 2 8.26 -6.31 19.67
C ARG A 2 8.77 -5.12 18.84
N GLN A 3 9.61 -4.25 19.41
CA GLN A 3 10.24 -3.15 18.67
C GLN A 3 11.32 -3.68 17.73
N VAL A 4 11.43 -3.07 16.53
CA VAL A 4 12.53 -3.33 15.60
C VAL A 4 13.80 -2.68 16.14
N THR A 5 14.91 -3.41 16.10
CA THR A 5 16.20 -2.94 16.62
C THR A 5 17.29 -3.08 15.56
N GLU A 6 18.42 -2.39 15.72
CA GLU A 6 19.60 -2.54 14.85
C GLU A 6 20.06 -4.00 14.72
N ARG A 7 19.86 -4.81 15.77
CA ARG A 7 20.18 -6.24 15.76
C ARG A 7 19.36 -7.03 14.73
N ASP A 8 18.17 -6.56 14.41
CA ASP A 8 17.32 -7.17 13.39
C ASP A 8 17.77 -6.77 11.96
N PHE A 9 18.63 -5.74 11.83
CA PHE A 9 19.10 -5.15 10.56
C PHE A 9 20.50 -5.64 10.15
N ARG A 10 20.96 -6.76 10.72
CA ARG A 10 22.29 -7.34 10.41
C ARG A 10 22.46 -7.83 8.97
N MET A 11 21.39 -7.82 8.17
CA MET A 11 21.45 -8.18 6.75
C MET A 11 21.98 -7.00 5.92
N PRO A 12 22.78 -7.25 4.86
CA PRO A 12 23.34 -6.17 4.03
C PRO A 12 22.31 -5.21 3.43
N GLU A 13 21.08 -5.66 3.20
CA GLU A 13 19.98 -4.88 2.63
C GLU A 13 19.42 -3.77 3.56
N PHE A 14 19.75 -3.80 4.85
CA PHE A 14 19.29 -2.81 5.84
C PHE A 14 20.43 -1.95 6.42
N ARG A 15 21.60 -1.95 5.78
CA ARG A 15 22.85 -1.35 6.29
C ARG A 15 22.73 0.14 6.68
N ASP A 16 21.89 0.89 5.98
CA ASP A 16 21.70 2.34 6.19
C ASP A 16 20.26 2.69 6.58
N ALA A 17 19.47 1.70 6.99
CA ALA A 17 18.06 1.90 7.34
C ALA A 17 17.91 2.22 8.84
N ASP A 18 17.09 3.21 9.17
CA ASP A 18 16.74 3.56 10.55
C ASP A 18 15.71 2.56 11.11
N PRO A 19 16.00 1.80 12.18
CA PRO A 19 15.03 0.89 12.80
C PRO A 19 13.70 1.52 13.18
N ASP A 20 13.68 2.81 13.54
CA ASP A 20 12.46 3.52 13.94
C ASP A 20 11.47 3.73 12.78
N ASP A 21 11.92 3.60 11.54
CA ASP A 21 11.05 3.64 10.35
C ASP A 21 10.32 2.31 10.10
N TYR A 22 10.60 1.25 10.87
CA TYR A 22 10.15 -0.10 10.57
C TYR A 22 9.42 -0.77 11.73
N GLU A 23 8.59 -1.75 11.39
CA GLU A 23 7.84 -2.57 12.33
C GLU A 23 7.78 -4.03 11.87
N PHE A 24 7.51 -4.92 12.83
CA PHE A 24 7.18 -6.31 12.51
C PHE A 24 5.73 -6.41 12.06
N ARG A 25 5.51 -6.98 10.87
CA ARG A 25 4.20 -7.44 10.42
C ARG A 25 3.82 -8.75 11.12
N GLU A 26 2.54 -9.10 11.10
CA GLU A 26 2.01 -10.34 11.68
C GLU A 26 2.69 -11.61 11.15
N ASP A 27 3.20 -11.59 9.92
CA ASP A 27 3.96 -12.69 9.30
C ASP A 27 5.45 -12.72 9.72
N GLY A 28 5.87 -11.85 10.64
CA GLY A 28 7.24 -11.75 11.14
C GLY A 28 8.18 -10.95 10.24
N LYS A 29 7.72 -10.39 9.12
CA LYS A 29 8.56 -9.56 8.25
C LYS A 29 8.76 -8.17 8.82
N ILE A 30 9.96 -7.63 8.62
CA ILE A 30 10.27 -6.22 8.89
C ILE A 30 9.78 -5.41 7.70
N VAL A 31 8.92 -4.43 7.95
CA VAL A 31 8.32 -3.57 6.92
C VAL A 31 8.35 -2.12 7.37
N ARG A 32 8.41 -1.17 6.42
CA ARG A 32 8.31 0.25 6.79
C ARG A 32 6.94 0.60 7.35
N LYS A 33 6.92 1.45 8.36
CA LYS A 33 5.70 1.95 9.00
C LYS A 33 4.85 2.78 8.02
N ASP A 34 5.51 3.57 7.17
CA ASP A 34 4.86 4.44 6.17
C ASP A 34 4.33 3.70 4.92
N ARG A 35 4.45 2.36 4.86
CA ARG A 35 4.10 1.57 3.65
C ARG A 35 2.65 1.80 3.18
N TRP A 36 1.72 1.99 4.11
CA TRP A 36 0.31 2.23 3.79
C TRP A 36 0.11 3.62 3.20
N GLU A 37 0.72 4.64 3.80
CA GLU A 37 0.69 6.01 3.28
C GLU A 37 1.32 6.08 1.88
N MET A 38 2.49 5.48 1.70
CA MET A 38 3.16 5.39 0.41
C MET A 38 2.34 4.61 -0.62
N GLY A 39 1.63 3.56 -0.20
CA GLY A 39 0.69 2.81 -1.02
C GLY A 39 -0.44 3.69 -1.55
N ILE A 40 -1.11 4.44 -0.67
CA ILE A 40 -2.19 5.36 -1.07
C ILE A 40 -1.67 6.46 -2.01
N ARG A 41 -0.52 7.07 -1.71
CA ARG A 41 0.12 8.08 -2.59
C ARG A 41 0.37 7.54 -4.00
N ARG A 42 0.80 6.27 -4.12
CA ARG A 42 1.02 5.60 -5.41
C ARG A 42 -0.29 5.32 -6.15
N ILE A 43 -1.31 4.79 -5.47
CA ILE A 43 -2.64 4.54 -6.06
C ILE A 43 -3.20 5.84 -6.61
N ARG A 44 -3.16 6.90 -5.82
CA ARG A 44 -3.60 8.23 -6.21
C ARG A 44 -2.89 8.74 -7.48
N THR A 45 -1.56 8.60 -7.52
CA THR A 45 -0.78 8.97 -8.71
C THR A 45 -1.20 8.16 -9.93
N ALA A 46 -1.47 6.86 -9.76
CA ALA A 46 -1.96 5.98 -10.83
C ALA A 46 -3.37 6.36 -11.31
N LEU A 47 -4.21 6.90 -10.43
CA LEU A 47 -5.51 7.49 -10.77
C LEU A 47 -5.40 8.87 -11.45
N GLY A 48 -4.18 9.40 -11.62
CA GLY A 48 -3.91 10.67 -12.29
C GLY A 48 -4.01 11.92 -11.40
N ASP A 49 -4.20 11.77 -10.08
CA ASP A 49 -4.28 12.91 -9.17
C ASP A 49 -2.88 13.30 -8.64
N THR A 50 -2.40 14.48 -9.04
CA THR A 50 -1.04 14.99 -8.76
C THR A 50 -1.00 16.20 -7.83
N ARG A 51 -2.14 16.64 -7.28
CA ARG A 51 -2.22 17.69 -6.24
C ARG A 51 -1.25 17.43 -5.05
N ARG A 52 -0.86 18.46 -4.32
CA ARG A 52 0.06 18.29 -3.17
C ARG A 52 -0.62 17.64 -1.96
N GLU A 53 -1.87 18.00 -1.72
CA GLU A 53 -2.70 17.54 -0.61
C GLU A 53 -3.90 16.76 -1.17
N PHE A 54 -4.36 15.76 -0.43
CA PHE A 54 -5.49 14.93 -0.79
C PHE A 54 -6.05 14.22 0.45
N GLU A 55 -7.31 13.84 0.39
CA GLU A 55 -7.96 13.00 1.38
C GLU A 55 -8.07 11.55 0.90
N ILE A 56 -8.02 10.59 1.82
CA ILE A 56 -8.17 9.16 1.47
C ILE A 56 -9.54 8.90 0.81
N ASP A 57 -10.58 9.61 1.26
CA ASP A 57 -11.92 9.49 0.70
C ASP A 57 -11.98 9.89 -0.78
N ASP A 58 -11.22 10.90 -1.22
CA ASP A 58 -11.12 11.27 -2.64
C ASP A 58 -10.59 10.10 -3.47
N VAL A 59 -9.55 9.43 -2.96
CA VAL A 59 -8.94 8.25 -3.61
C VAL A 59 -9.95 7.11 -3.68
N ILE A 60 -10.70 6.86 -2.62
CA ILE A 60 -11.75 5.83 -2.59
C ILE A 60 -12.85 6.12 -3.61
N GLN A 61 -13.30 7.37 -3.71
CA GLN A 61 -14.34 7.76 -4.68
C GLN A 61 -13.83 7.62 -6.11
N ALA A 62 -12.60 8.02 -6.39
CA ALA A 62 -11.98 7.83 -7.71
C ALA A 62 -11.90 6.35 -8.11
N VAL A 63 -11.55 5.45 -7.16
CA VAL A 63 -11.57 4.00 -7.41
C VAL A 63 -12.99 3.50 -7.71
N LYS A 64 -14.00 3.92 -6.95
CA LYS A 64 -15.41 3.54 -7.22
C LYS A 64 -15.88 4.00 -8.59
N ALA A 65 -15.54 5.23 -9.00
CA ALA A 65 -15.86 5.76 -10.31
C ALA A 65 -15.18 4.95 -11.44
N LEU A 66 -13.91 4.56 -11.25
CA LEU A 66 -13.19 3.71 -12.20
C LEU A 66 -13.86 2.33 -12.37
N VAL A 67 -14.28 1.70 -11.28
CA VAL A 67 -14.99 0.42 -11.31
C VAL A 67 -16.36 0.56 -11.97
N ALA A 68 -17.12 1.62 -11.66
CA ALA A 68 -18.43 1.86 -12.27
C ALA A 68 -18.36 2.15 -13.77
N ALA A 69 -17.23 2.64 -14.27
CA ALA A 69 -17.00 2.90 -15.69
C ALA A 69 -16.59 1.64 -16.47
N GLN A 70 -16.21 0.55 -15.80
CA GLN A 70 -15.91 -0.71 -16.48
C GLN A 70 -17.21 -1.38 -16.92
N PRO A 71 -17.27 -1.90 -18.17
CA PRO A 71 -18.37 -2.76 -18.56
C PRO A 71 -18.42 -3.97 -17.61
N PRO A 72 -19.62 -4.51 -17.32
CA PRO A 72 -19.73 -5.71 -16.50
C PRO A 72 -18.86 -6.80 -17.11
N LEU A 73 -18.15 -7.55 -16.27
CA LEU A 73 -17.49 -8.77 -16.70
C LEU A 73 -18.53 -9.63 -17.43
N PRO A 74 -18.19 -10.25 -18.56
CA PRO A 74 -19.10 -11.18 -19.22
C PRO A 74 -19.56 -12.19 -18.17
N ASP A 75 -20.87 -12.42 -18.13
CA ASP A 75 -21.45 -13.47 -17.31
C ASP A 75 -20.75 -14.76 -17.73
N GLU A 76 -19.88 -15.31 -16.87
CA GLU A 76 -19.39 -16.67 -17.03
C GLU A 76 -20.59 -17.57 -16.75
N GLY A 77 -21.48 -17.64 -17.75
CA GLY A 77 -22.63 -18.52 -17.76
C GLY A 77 -22.13 -19.92 -17.45
N GLY A 78 -22.71 -20.50 -16.41
CA GLY A 78 -22.39 -21.85 -15.98
C GLY A 78 -22.60 -22.84 -17.12
N ASP A 79 -21.65 -23.75 -17.26
CA ASP A 79 -21.93 -25.07 -17.79
C ASP A 79 -22.00 -26.00 -16.57
N GLU A 80 -23.18 -26.62 -16.41
CA GLU A 80 -23.49 -27.69 -15.46
C GLU A 80 -22.53 -28.88 -15.55
#